data_AF-A0A428GTY2-F1
#
_entry.id   AF-A0A428GTY2-F1
#
_cell.length_a   1.000
_cell.length_b   1.000
_cell.length_c   1.000
_cell.angle_alpha   90.00
_cell.angle_beta   90.00
_cell.angle_gamma   90.00
#
_symmetry.space_group_name_H-M   'P 1'
#
loop_
_entity.id
_entity.type
_entity.pdbx_description
1 polymer ?
#
loop_
_entity_poly.entity_id
_entity_poly.type
_entity_poly.pdbx_seq_one_letter_code
_entity_poly.pdbx_strand_id
1 'polypeptide(L)'
;MSIITLILASLVALEFFYIMYLETIATTSAATARVFGMSQEELEQKSVNTLFKNQGVYNGLLGILVLIAAFVQPSSFWLGIFMVYIILVAAYGAVTSDPKILFKQGGLAMLTLLSLFF
;
A
#
# COMPACT_ATOMS: atom_id res chain seq x y z
N MET A 1 7.63 -17.82 -10.19
CA MET A 1 7.41 -17.33 -8.81
C MET A 1 6.91 -18.49 -7.98
N SER A 2 7.34 -18.62 -6.73
CA SER A 2 6.86 -19.67 -5.81
C SER A 2 5.43 -19.41 -5.35
N ILE A 3 4.75 -20.44 -4.82
CA ILE A 3 3.41 -20.28 -4.22
C ILE A 3 3.44 -19.28 -3.06
N ILE A 4 4.54 -19.23 -2.31
CA ILE A 4 4.76 -18.27 -1.22
C ILE A 4 4.76 -16.84 -1.78
N THR A 5 5.50 -16.59 -2.87
CA THR A 5 5.52 -15.27 -3.53
C THR A 5 4.12 -14.86 -4.00
N LEU A 6 3.34 -15.78 -4.56
CA LEU A 6 1.98 -15.46 -5.01
C LEU A 6 1.03 -15.12 -3.85
N ILE A 7 1.15 -15.83 -2.72
CA ILE A 7 0.38 -15.53 -1.50
C ILE A 7 0.79 -14.15 -0.97
N LEU A 8 2.09 -13.88 -0.83
CA LEU A 8 2.59 -12.60 -0.31
C LEU A 8 2.20 -11.43 -1.23
N ALA A 9 2.35 -11.57 -2.54
CA ALA A 9 1.93 -10.54 -3.50
C ALA A 9 0.42 -10.26 -3.44
N SER A 10 -0.41 -11.30 -3.21
CA SER A 10 -1.85 -11.13 -3.01
C SER A 10 -2.15 -10.36 -1.73
N LEU A 11 -1.42 -10.63 -0.65
CA LEU A 11 -1.55 -9.89 0.61
C LEU A 11 -1.13 -8.43 0.45
N VAL A 12 -0.06 -8.14 -0.30
CA VAL A 12 0.32 -6.76 -0.65
C VAL A 12 -0.81 -6.05 -1.40
N ALA A 13 -1.37 -6.68 -2.43
CA ALA A 13 -2.48 -6.07 -3.17
C ALA A 13 -3.71 -5.81 -2.27
N LEU A 14 -4.05 -6.75 -1.39
CA LEU A 14 -5.14 -6.59 -0.42
C LEU A 14 -4.88 -5.45 0.57
N GLU A 15 -3.66 -5.30 1.06
CA GLU A 15 -3.25 -4.18 1.90
C GLU A 15 -3.47 -2.84 1.17
N PHE A 16 -3.03 -2.73 -0.08
CA PHE A 16 -3.16 -1.50 -0.86
C PHE A 16 -4.61 -1.18 -1.22
N PHE A 17 -5.45 -2.20 -1.44
CA PHE A 17 -6.89 -1.99 -1.58
C PHE A 17 -7.57 -1.57 -0.28
N TYR A 18 -7.13 -2.09 0.87
CA TYR A 18 -7.61 -1.64 2.17
C TYR A 18 -7.24 -0.18 2.43
N ILE A 19 -6.00 0.22 2.11
CA ILE A 19 -5.53 1.61 2.18
C ILE A 19 -6.38 2.49 1.25
N MET A 20 -6.55 2.11 -0.03
CA MET A 20 -7.42 2.82 -0.97
C MET A 20 -8.83 2.99 -0.42
N TYR A 21 -9.42 1.93 0.16
CA TYR A 21 -10.76 2.01 0.72
C TYR A 21 -10.84 3.07 1.84
N LEU A 22 -9.88 3.08 2.76
CA LEU A 22 -9.83 4.06 3.84
C LEU A 22 -9.60 5.48 3.33
N GLU A 23 -8.72 5.67 2.36
CA GLU A 23 -8.33 6.98 1.83
C GLU A 23 -9.38 7.57 0.86
N THR A 24 -10.00 6.73 0.04
CA THR A 24 -10.90 7.17 -1.04
C THR A 24 -12.39 7.08 -0.69
N ILE A 25 -12.81 6.00 -0.04
CA ILE A 25 -14.23 5.71 0.20
C ILE A 25 -14.64 6.11 1.62
N ALA A 26 -13.87 5.68 2.62
CA ALA A 26 -14.15 5.88 4.03
C ALA A 26 -13.30 7.01 4.65
N THR A 27 -12.90 8.01 3.86
CA THR A 27 -11.90 9.04 4.23
C THR A 27 -12.14 9.70 5.59
N THR A 28 -13.39 10.00 5.96
CA THR A 28 -13.73 10.70 7.22
C THR A 28 -14.08 9.75 8.37
N SER A 29 -13.90 8.44 8.18
CA SER A 29 -14.29 7.44 9.18
C SER A 29 -13.35 7.40 10.40
N ALA A 30 -13.87 6.93 11.54
CA ALA A 30 -13.07 6.69 12.74
C ALA A 30 -11.95 5.66 12.50
N ALA A 31 -12.15 4.73 11.56
CA ALA A 31 -11.12 3.77 11.18
C ALA A 31 -9.96 4.47 10.46
N THR A 32 -10.23 5.35 9.50
CA THR A 32 -9.20 6.15 8.81
C THR A 32 -8.46 7.04 9.79
N ALA A 33 -9.18 7.78 10.64
CA ALA A 33 -8.60 8.59 11.71
C ALA A 33 -7.60 7.78 12.57
N ARG A 34 -7.99 6.60 13.02
CA ARG A 34 -7.14 5.71 13.83
C ARG A 34 -5.93 5.16 13.05
N VAL A 35 -6.10 4.77 11.79
CA VAL A 35 -5.05 4.14 10.98
C VAL A 35 -3.97 5.15 10.60
N PHE A 36 -4.37 6.37 10.22
CA PHE A 36 -3.49 7.44 9.77
C PHE A 36 -3.08 8.42 10.89
N GLY A 37 -3.62 8.28 12.10
CA GLY A 37 -3.27 9.13 13.24
C GLY A 37 -3.74 10.57 13.11
N MET A 38 -4.88 10.78 12.44
CA MET A 38 -5.49 12.09 12.21
C MET A 38 -6.84 12.18 12.93
N SER A 39 -7.28 13.40 13.24
CA SER A 39 -8.65 13.62 13.72
C SER A 39 -9.67 13.51 12.58
N GLN A 40 -10.93 13.19 12.90
CA GLN A 40 -11.99 13.20 11.88
C GLN A 40 -12.24 14.61 11.33
N GLU A 41 -12.11 15.64 12.17
CA GLU A 41 -12.24 17.04 11.77
C GLU A 41 -11.20 17.43 10.71
N GLU A 42 -9.94 17.02 10.86
CA GLU A 42 -8.91 17.23 9.84
C GLU A 42 -9.24 16.49 8.53
N LEU A 43 -9.74 15.25 8.61
CA LEU A 43 -10.12 14.45 7.43
C LEU A 43 -11.37 14.99 6.71
N GLU A 44 -12.22 15.73 7.42
CA GLU A 44 -13.39 16.44 6.86
C GLU A 44 -13.00 17.72 6.13
N GLN A 45 -11.81 18.29 6.38
CA GLN A 45 -11.33 19.44 5.61
C GLN A 45 -11.27 19.09 4.12
N LYS A 46 -11.95 19.88 3.30
CA LYS A 46 -12.14 19.58 1.87
C LYS A 46 -10.81 19.39 1.11
N SER A 47 -9.78 20.16 1.45
CA SER A 47 -8.44 20.03 0.87
C SER A 47 -7.80 18.68 1.22
N VAL A 48 -7.77 18.32 2.50
CA VAL A 48 -7.23 17.04 3.00
C VAL A 48 -8.01 15.88 2.40
N ASN A 49 -9.34 15.93 2.44
CA ASN A 49 -10.21 14.88 1.90
C ASN A 49 -9.95 14.63 0.42
N THR A 50 -9.82 15.70 -0.37
CA THR A 50 -9.57 15.59 -1.82
C THR A 50 -8.21 14.98 -2.11
N LEU A 51 -7.17 15.38 -1.36
CA LEU A 51 -5.82 14.84 -1.52
C LEU A 51 -5.75 13.37 -1.10
N PHE A 52 -6.37 13.00 0.02
CA PHE A 52 -6.47 11.60 0.48
C PHE A 52 -7.15 10.73 -0.57
N LYS A 53 -8.27 11.18 -1.14
CA LYS A 53 -8.98 10.42 -2.17
C LYS A 53 -8.10 10.11 -3.37
N ASN A 54 -7.28 11.08 -3.79
CA ASN A 54 -6.35 10.90 -4.89
C ASN A 54 -5.22 9.93 -4.52
N GLN A 55 -4.66 10.03 -3.30
CA GLN A 55 -3.66 9.09 -2.78
C GLN A 55 -4.17 7.65 -2.75
N GLY A 56 -5.41 7.46 -2.29
CA GLY A 56 -6.04 6.15 -2.28
C GLY A 56 -6.16 5.52 -3.67
N VAL A 57 -6.50 6.31 -4.70
CA VAL A 57 -6.53 5.81 -6.08
C VAL A 57 -5.13 5.38 -6.55
N TYR A 58 -4.07 6.17 -6.27
CA TYR A 58 -2.71 5.75 -6.60
C TYR A 58 -2.32 4.44 -5.91
N ASN A 59 -2.63 4.31 -4.63
CA ASN A 59 -2.38 3.09 -3.86
C ASN A 59 -3.16 1.89 -4.43
N GLY A 60 -4.44 2.07 -4.73
CA GLY A 60 -5.27 1.03 -5.33
C GLY A 60 -4.75 0.56 -6.69
N LEU A 61 -4.41 1.50 -7.57
CA LEU A 61 -3.84 1.16 -8.89
C LEU A 61 -2.50 0.43 -8.77
N LEU A 62 -1.68 0.76 -7.76
CA LEU A 62 -0.46 0.00 -7.48
C LEU A 62 -0.76 -1.45 -7.06
N GLY A 63 -1.78 -1.66 -6.24
CA GLY A 63 -2.28 -3.01 -5.92
C GLY A 63 -2.71 -3.79 -7.17
N ILE A 64 -3.36 -3.14 -8.14
CA ILE A 64 -3.70 -3.76 -9.44
C ILE A 64 -2.43 -4.13 -10.21
N LEU A 65 -1.43 -3.25 -10.28
CA LEU A 65 -0.16 -3.52 -10.97
C LEU A 65 0.57 -4.72 -10.34
N VAL A 66 0.52 -4.86 -9.01
CA VAL A 66 1.04 -6.04 -8.30
C VAL A 66 0.32 -7.32 -8.74
N LEU A 67 -1.02 -7.32 -8.80
CA LEU A 67 -1.79 -8.47 -9.27
C LEU A 67 -1.52 -8.80 -10.74
N ILE A 68 -1.35 -7.80 -11.59
CA ILE A 68 -0.98 -7.99 -12.99
C ILE A 68 0.38 -8.68 -13.09
N ALA A 69 1.39 -8.17 -12.39
CA ALA A 69 2.73 -8.75 -12.39
C ALA A 69 2.81 -10.13 -11.71
N ALA A 70 1.86 -10.45 -10.82
CA ALA A 70 1.78 -11.75 -10.14
C ALA A 70 1.03 -12.81 -10.98
N PHE A 71 -0.09 -12.46 -11.60
CA PHE A 71 -1.06 -13.43 -12.15
C PHE A 71 -1.40 -13.26 -13.63
N VAL A 72 -1.49 -12.03 -14.14
CA VAL A 72 -1.97 -11.78 -15.51
C VAL A 72 -0.83 -11.81 -16.52
N GLN A 73 0.26 -11.12 -16.22
CA GLN A 73 1.51 -11.16 -16.95
C GLN A 73 2.65 -11.46 -15.96
N PRO A 74 2.77 -12.72 -15.50
CA PRO A 74 3.70 -13.08 -14.44
C PRO A 74 5.14 -12.65 -14.74
N SER A 75 5.69 -11.76 -13.94
CA SER A 75 7.04 -11.22 -14.11
C SER A 75 7.68 -10.88 -12.78
N SER A 76 8.67 -11.68 -12.38
CA SER A 76 9.47 -11.43 -11.17
C SER A 76 10.19 -10.07 -11.21
N PHE A 77 10.57 -9.61 -12.41
CA PHE A 77 11.20 -8.30 -12.58
C PHE A 77 10.26 -7.16 -12.23
N TRP A 78 9.06 -7.12 -12.83
CA TRP A 78 8.08 -6.08 -12.55
C TRP A 78 7.54 -6.15 -11.13
N LEU A 79 7.28 -7.35 -10.62
CA LEU A 79 6.87 -7.53 -9.23
C LEU A 79 7.94 -7.00 -8.27
N GLY A 80 9.22 -7.31 -8.52
CA GLY A 80 10.35 -6.79 -7.75
C GLY A 80 10.44 -5.26 -7.78
N ILE A 81 10.27 -4.63 -8.95
CA ILE A 81 10.23 -3.17 -9.07
C ILE A 81 9.11 -2.57 -8.22
N PHE A 82 7.90 -3.13 -8.26
CA PHE A 82 6.79 -2.63 -7.45
C PHE A 82 7.05 -2.80 -5.95
N MET A 83 7.66 -3.91 -5.52
CA MET A 83 8.02 -4.08 -4.11
C MET A 83 9.07 -3.05 -3.66
N VAL A 84 10.11 -2.81 -4.47
CA VAL A 84 11.12 -1.78 -4.17
C VAL A 84 10.47 -0.40 -4.09
N TYR A 85 9.59 -0.06 -5.03
CA TYR A 85 8.84 1.19 -4.99
C TYR A 85 8.03 1.35 -3.70
N ILE A 86 7.26 0.33 -3.31
CA ILE A 86 6.47 0.33 -2.07
C ILE A 86 7.37 0.54 -0.85
N ILE A 87 8.50 -0.18 -0.78
CA ILE A 87 9.45 -0.08 0.33
C ILE A 87 10.04 1.33 0.43
N LEU A 88 10.40 1.95 -0.70
CA LEU A 88 10.96 3.30 -0.71
C LEU A 88 9.92 4.35 -0.27
N VAL A 89 8.67 4.25 -0.73
CA VAL A 89 7.59 5.13 -0.29
C VAL A 89 7.30 4.95 1.20
N ALA A 90 7.25 3.70 1.68
CA ALA A 90 7.04 3.39 3.10
C ALA A 90 8.21 3.87 3.96
N ALA A 91 9.45 3.78 3.48
CA ALA A 91 10.64 4.30 4.16
C ALA A 91 10.59 5.83 4.27
N TYR A 92 10.20 6.53 3.20
CA TYR A 92 10.01 7.97 3.24
C TYR A 92 8.92 8.35 4.26
N GLY A 93 7.75 7.70 4.21
CA GLY A 93 6.66 7.92 5.16
C GLY A 93 7.06 7.61 6.61
N ALA A 94 7.91 6.62 6.83
CA ALA A 94 8.43 6.29 8.15
C ALA A 94 9.35 7.37 8.74
N VAL A 95 10.11 8.06 7.88
CA VAL A 95 10.96 9.18 8.29
C VAL A 95 10.14 10.45 8.53
N THR A 96 9.11 10.70 7.71
CA THR A 96 8.38 11.98 7.75
C THR A 96 7.15 11.99 8.64
N SER A 97 6.49 10.85 8.86
CA SER A 97 5.12 10.81 9.41
C SER A 97 4.99 9.88 10.61
N ASP A 98 5.17 8.56 10.42
CA ASP A 98 5.09 7.58 11.51
C ASP A 98 6.04 6.40 11.19
N PRO A 99 7.05 6.12 12.04
CA PRO A 99 7.97 4.99 11.85
C PRO A 99 7.28 3.63 11.63
N LYS A 100 6.04 3.46 12.12
CA LYS A 100 5.25 2.23 11.93
C LYS A 100 4.83 2.01 10.48
N ILE A 101 4.87 3.03 9.62
CA ILE A 101 4.53 2.91 8.19
C ILE A 101 5.45 1.90 7.49
N LEU A 102 6.75 1.88 7.81
CA LEU A 102 7.68 0.93 7.22
C LEU A 102 7.28 -0.52 7.53
N PHE A 103 6.81 -0.79 8.73
CA PHE A 103 6.36 -2.13 9.11
C PHE A 103 4.99 -2.47 8.54
N LYS A 104 4.02 -1.54 8.63
CA LYS A 104 2.66 -1.77 8.14
C LYS A 104 2.68 -1.95 6.61
N GLN A 105 3.04 -0.90 5.87
CA GLN A 105 2.97 -0.86 4.40
C GLN A 105 4.17 -1.52 3.70
N GLY A 106 5.36 -1.44 4.30
CA GLY A 106 6.58 -1.99 3.72
C GLY A 106 6.82 -3.47 4.08
N GLY A 107 6.21 -3.98 5.15
CA GLY A 107 6.49 -5.31 5.69
C GLY A 107 6.22 -6.44 4.70
N LEU A 108 4.99 -6.49 4.17
CA LEU A 108 4.62 -7.50 3.18
C LEU A 108 5.41 -7.35 1.88
N ALA A 109 5.73 -6.12 1.47
CA ALA A 109 6.54 -5.87 0.29
C ALA A 109 7.99 -6.37 0.45
N MET A 110 8.61 -6.17 1.62
CA MET A 110 9.94 -6.71 1.93
C MET A 110 9.95 -8.24 1.90
N LEU A 111 8.93 -8.89 2.48
CA LEU A 111 8.81 -10.35 2.46
C LEU A 111 8.60 -10.88 1.03
N THR A 112 7.76 -10.21 0.24
CA THR A 112 7.52 -10.57 -1.16
C THR A 112 8.78 -10.41 -2.00
N LEU A 113 9.55 -9.33 -1.79
CA LEU A 113 10.80 -9.10 -2.49
C LEU A 113 11.83 -10.18 -2.13
N LEU A 114 11.94 -10.52 -0.84
CA LEU A 114 12.85 -11.57 -0.38
C LEU A 114 12.48 -12.94 -0.99
N SER A 115 11.19 -13.26 -1.09
CA SER A 115 10.72 -14.53 -1.66
C SER A 115 10.91 -14.64 -3.18
N LEU A 116 11.34 -13.58 -3.88
CA LEU A 116 11.71 -13.67 -5.29
C LEU A 116 13.09 -14.32 -5.52
N PHE A 117 13.93 -14.41 -4.48
CA PHE A 117 15.27 -14.98 -4.55
C PHE A 117 15.34 -16.48 -4.21
N PHE A 118 14.21 -17.10 -3.84
CA PHE A 118 14.08 -18.50 -3.44
C PHE A 118 12.94 -19.19 -4.20
#